data_AF-A0A1B6J1R5-F1
#
_entry.id   AF-A0A1B6J1R5-F1
#
_cell.length_a   1.000
_cell.length_b   1.000
_cell.length_c   1.000
_cell.angle_alpha   90.00
_cell.angle_beta   90.00
_cell.angle_gamma   90.00
#
_symmetry.space_group_name_H-M   'P 1'
#
loop_
_entity.id
_entity.type
_entity.pdbx_description
1 polymer ?
#
loop_
_entity_poly.entity_id
_entity_poly.type
_entity_poly.pdbx_seq_one_letter_code
_entity_poly.pdbx_strand_id
1 'polypeptide(L)'
;PCLVECRCEPTGNSSVAFSCVGVECPSEFEPPPEPGCYNVHEHGQCCSVKEICDSNSKEGEAEGKTPKEMCEYNNKVYQVGEQFYPEEASCLECICGPGFVGLLQEPFCRKINCSLELNYAERIMDGCVPVYFGNNDCCPHSWRCPDISDSVMPSESGSETKEVSASEKSCKFGALTMRVGEKLNPVTDGGGEWHCSCRVPPHPICVETRSPQENR
;
A
#
# COMPACT_ATOMS: atom_id res chain seq x y z
N PRO A 1 -2.39 3.25 6.94
CA PRO A 1 -2.42 3.77 8.33
C PRO A 1 -1.01 3.92 8.91
N CYS A 2 -0.69 5.13 9.41
CA CYS A 2 0.57 5.36 10.11
C CYS A 2 0.46 4.89 11.56
N LEU A 3 1.38 4.03 11.98
CA LEU A 3 1.38 3.41 13.31
C LEU A 3 2.51 4.03 14.14
N VAL A 4 2.18 4.62 15.29
CA VAL A 4 3.18 5.25 16.19
C VAL A 4 3.62 4.34 17.32
N GLU A 5 2.74 3.44 17.76
CA GLU A 5 3.03 2.49 18.81
C GLU A 5 2.28 1.19 18.55
N CYS A 6 2.96 0.06 18.71
CA CYS A 6 2.36 -1.27 18.65
C CYS A 6 2.79 -2.06 19.88
N ARG A 7 1.84 -2.75 20.51
CA ARG A 7 2.08 -3.66 21.62
C ARG A 7 1.56 -5.04 21.28
N CYS A 8 2.28 -6.06 21.70
CA CYS A 8 1.82 -7.44 21.62
C CYS A 8 1.01 -7.75 22.88
N GLU A 9 -0.27 -8.03 22.71
CA GLU A 9 -1.20 -8.24 23.81
C GLU A 9 -1.82 -9.65 23.74
N PRO A 10 -2.01 -10.33 24.89
CA PRO A 10 -2.71 -11.60 24.92
C PRO A 10 -4.19 -11.39 24.59
N THR A 11 -4.71 -12.19 23.69
CA THR A 11 -6.14 -12.32 23.46
C THR A 11 -6.68 -13.44 24.36
N GLY A 12 -7.96 -13.40 24.71
CA GLY A 12 -8.57 -14.31 25.70
C GLY A 12 -8.45 -15.82 25.40
N ASN A 13 -7.99 -16.21 24.21
CA ASN A 13 -7.92 -17.59 23.72
C ASN A 13 -6.50 -18.18 23.69
N SER A 14 -5.56 -17.66 24.49
CA SER A 14 -4.14 -18.06 24.46
C SER A 14 -3.40 -17.74 23.15
N SER A 15 -3.98 -16.89 22.30
CA SER A 15 -3.27 -16.25 21.19
C SER A 15 -2.77 -14.86 21.60
N VAL A 16 -1.87 -14.29 20.80
CA VAL A 16 -1.35 -12.93 20.97
C VAL A 16 -1.63 -12.16 19.70
N ALA A 17 -1.97 -10.88 19.83
CA ALA A 17 -2.22 -9.99 18.70
C ALA A 17 -1.47 -8.67 18.88
N PHE A 18 -1.15 -8.01 17.77
CA PHE A 18 -0.64 -6.66 17.81
C PHE A 18 -1.80 -5.68 17.97
N SER A 19 -1.76 -4.89 19.04
CA SER A 19 -2.61 -3.73 19.26
C SER A 19 -1.79 -2.50 18.91
N CYS A 20 -2.15 -1.82 17.82
CA CYS A 20 -1.42 -0.66 17.31
C CYS A 20 -2.27 0.60 17.39
N VAL A 21 -1.63 1.72 17.76
CA VAL A 21 -2.22 3.05 17.74
C VAL A 21 -2.01 3.66 16.36
N GLY A 22 -3.10 3.78 15.62
CA GLY A 22 -3.14 4.57 14.40
C GLY A 22 -3.20 6.06 14.73
N VAL A 23 -2.49 6.88 13.97
CA VAL A 23 -2.62 8.34 14.04
C VAL A 23 -3.49 8.83 12.91
N GLU A 24 -4.48 9.64 13.26
CA GLU A 24 -5.25 10.44 12.34
C GLU A 24 -4.68 11.87 12.36
N CYS A 25 -4.32 12.39 11.18
CA CYS A 25 -3.66 13.68 11.09
C CYS A 25 -4.68 14.83 11.13
N PRO A 26 -4.50 15.85 12.00
CA PRO A 26 -5.43 16.97 12.10
C PRO A 26 -5.67 17.67 10.76
N SER A 27 -4.63 17.77 9.93
CA SER A 27 -4.68 18.37 8.59
C SER A 27 -5.70 17.73 7.64
N GLU A 28 -6.11 16.48 7.88
CA GLU A 28 -7.12 15.79 7.06
C GLU A 28 -8.57 16.16 7.44
N PHE A 29 -8.76 16.74 8.63
CA PHE A 29 -10.07 17.14 9.15
C PHE A 29 -10.25 18.66 9.20
N GLU A 30 -9.15 19.40 9.10
CA GLU A 30 -9.13 20.85 9.03
C GLU A 30 -9.33 21.34 7.60
N PRO A 31 -9.76 22.60 7.42
CA PRO A 31 -9.70 23.25 6.11
C PRO A 31 -8.28 23.17 5.55
N PRO A 32 -8.12 23.09 4.22
CA PRO A 32 -6.79 23.14 3.62
C PRO A 32 -6.04 24.41 4.07
N PRO A 33 -4.68 24.38 4.07
CA PRO A 33 -3.87 25.53 4.40
C PRO A 33 -4.33 26.80 3.69
N GLU A 34 -4.19 27.95 4.34
CA GLU A 34 -4.52 29.23 3.73
C GLU A 34 -3.75 29.43 2.42
N PRO A 35 -4.29 30.22 1.46
CA PRO A 35 -3.58 30.49 0.20
C PRO A 35 -2.17 31.03 0.45
N GLY A 36 -1.16 30.32 -0.08
CA GLY A 36 0.26 30.64 0.12
C GLY A 36 0.92 29.91 1.30
N CYS A 37 0.18 29.06 2.00
CA CYS A 37 0.69 28.17 3.04
C CYS A 37 0.69 26.71 2.55
N TYR A 38 1.61 25.91 3.09
CA TYR A 38 1.69 24.49 2.77
C TYR A 38 2.25 23.68 3.96
N ASN A 39 1.82 22.42 4.02
CA ASN A 39 2.28 21.47 5.02
C ASN A 39 3.65 20.88 4.65
N VAL A 40 4.54 20.82 5.64
CA VAL A 40 5.88 20.24 5.54
C VAL A 40 5.86 18.86 6.16
N HIS A 41 6.40 17.89 5.44
CA HIS A 41 6.49 16.50 5.85
C HIS A 41 7.96 16.10 6.05
N GLU A 42 8.16 15.12 6.93
CA GLU A 42 9.45 14.49 7.17
C GLU A 42 9.30 12.97 7.20
N HIS A 43 10.31 12.27 6.69
CA HIS A 43 10.29 10.81 6.65
C HIS A 43 10.16 10.22 8.05
N GLY A 44 9.19 9.32 8.22
CA GLY A 44 8.93 8.64 9.49
C GLY A 44 7.98 9.39 10.43
N GLN A 45 7.50 10.57 10.04
CA GLN A 45 6.42 11.26 10.74
C GLN A 45 5.09 10.89 10.08
N CYS A 46 4.06 10.68 10.90
CA CYS A 46 2.73 10.34 10.38
C CYS A 46 2.03 11.51 9.71
N CYS A 47 2.28 12.71 10.21
CA CYS A 47 1.59 13.93 9.84
C CYS A 47 2.59 14.99 9.43
N SER A 48 2.08 16.11 8.91
CA SER A 48 2.90 17.30 8.72
C SER A 48 3.52 17.72 10.04
N VAL A 49 4.80 18.06 9.99
CA VAL A 49 5.57 18.50 11.17
C VAL A 49 5.41 19.99 11.43
N LYS A 50 5.05 20.75 10.39
CA LYS A 50 4.76 22.19 10.45
C LYS A 50 4.07 22.66 9.19
N GLU A 51 3.55 23.89 9.26
CA GLU A 51 3.08 24.65 8.11
C GLU A 51 4.06 25.80 7.83
N ILE A 52 4.37 26.04 6.56
CA ILE A 52 5.15 27.19 6.10
C ILE A 52 4.26 28.06 5.23
N CYS A 53 4.24 29.36 5.52
CA CYS A 53 3.54 30.35 4.72
C CYS A 53 4.50 31.31 4.01
N ASP A 54 4.10 31.71 2.81
CA ASP A 54 4.71 32.82 2.11
C ASP A 54 4.67 34.10 2.96
N SER A 55 5.68 34.95 2.80
CA SER A 55 5.86 36.16 3.62
C SER A 55 4.75 37.24 3.46
N ASN A 56 3.73 36.98 2.63
CA ASN A 56 2.56 37.83 2.45
C ASN A 56 1.30 37.29 3.15
N SER A 57 1.35 36.09 3.73
CA SER A 57 0.27 35.52 4.54
C SER A 57 0.28 36.20 5.92
N LYS A 58 -0.90 36.50 6.46
CA LYS A 58 -1.04 37.37 7.64
C LYS A 58 -0.30 36.80 8.86
N GLU A 59 0.28 37.71 9.63
CA GLU A 59 1.02 37.43 10.86
C GLU A 59 0.14 36.67 11.88
N GLY A 60 0.41 35.37 12.03
CA GLY A 60 -0.17 34.54 13.06
C GLY A 60 0.18 33.07 12.82
N GLU A 61 1.16 32.56 13.57
CA GLU A 61 1.43 31.13 13.83
C GLU A 61 2.31 30.32 12.85
N ALA A 62 2.49 30.71 11.58
CA ALA A 62 3.39 29.99 10.66
C ALA A 62 4.88 30.42 10.78
N GLU A 63 5.82 29.46 10.83
CA GLU A 63 7.26 29.74 10.74
C GLU A 63 7.60 30.35 9.37
N GLY A 64 8.24 31.51 9.37
CA GLY A 64 8.39 32.34 8.18
C GLY A 64 9.33 31.84 7.07
N LYS A 65 9.17 32.52 5.91
CA LYS A 65 9.90 32.46 4.64
C LYS A 65 9.92 31.10 3.95
N THR A 66 9.22 31.03 2.81
CA THR A 66 9.32 29.95 1.83
C THR A 66 10.78 29.60 1.53
N PRO A 67 11.16 28.31 1.63
CA PRO A 67 12.45 27.83 1.15
C PRO A 67 12.63 28.27 -0.30
N LYS A 68 13.73 28.95 -0.61
CA LYS A 68 14.04 29.38 -1.99
C LYS A 68 14.34 28.22 -2.93
N GLU A 69 14.59 27.05 -2.35
CA GLU A 69 14.91 25.84 -3.09
C GLU A 69 13.61 25.08 -3.36
N MET A 70 13.43 24.65 -4.61
CA MET A 70 12.30 23.85 -5.06
C MET A 70 12.86 22.62 -5.77
N CYS A 71 12.11 21.53 -5.73
CA CYS A 71 12.43 20.31 -6.46
C CYS A 71 11.63 20.26 -7.76
N GLU A 72 12.25 19.79 -8.84
CA GLU A 72 11.54 19.50 -10.08
C GLU A 72 11.55 17.99 -10.33
N TYR A 73 10.37 17.41 -10.56
CA TYR A 73 10.20 16.01 -10.92
C TYR A 73 9.04 15.84 -11.89
N ASN A 74 9.26 15.20 -13.05
CA ASN A 74 8.25 15.01 -14.10
C ASN A 74 7.50 16.30 -14.48
N ASN A 75 8.24 17.39 -14.68
CA ASN A 75 7.70 18.73 -15.00
C ASN A 75 6.74 19.30 -13.94
N LYS A 76 6.72 18.74 -12.72
CA LYS A 76 6.04 19.28 -11.56
C LYS A 76 7.09 19.86 -10.62
N VAL A 77 6.77 21.02 -10.04
CA VAL A 77 7.62 21.71 -9.07
C VAL A 77 7.03 21.48 -7.68
N TYR A 78 7.87 21.05 -6.76
CA TYR A 78 7.51 20.75 -5.36
C TYR A 78 8.29 21.67 -4.43
N GLN A 79 7.64 22.12 -3.36
CA GLN A 79 8.25 22.92 -2.33
C GLN A 79 9.06 22.05 -1.37
N VAL A 80 10.11 22.58 -0.73
CA VAL A 80 10.87 21.80 0.25
C VAL A 80 9.97 21.37 1.41
N GLY A 81 10.00 20.08 1.73
CA GLY A 81 9.12 19.42 2.69
C GLY A 81 7.83 18.88 2.07
N GLU A 82 7.51 19.23 0.82
CA GLU A 82 6.33 18.70 0.15
C GLU A 82 6.53 17.23 -0.21
N GLN A 83 5.51 16.45 0.09
CA GLN A 83 5.47 15.02 -0.18
C GLN A 83 4.83 14.73 -1.55
N PHE A 84 5.38 13.78 -2.29
CA PHE A 84 4.84 13.35 -3.57
C PHE A 84 5.01 11.85 -3.82
N TYR A 85 4.16 11.32 -4.69
CA TYR A 85 4.11 9.90 -5.03
C TYR A 85 4.31 9.74 -6.55
N PRO A 86 5.48 9.24 -7.00
CA PRO A 86 5.75 9.04 -8.42
C PRO A 86 4.80 8.01 -9.05
N GLU A 87 4.19 8.33 -10.19
CA GLU A 87 3.24 7.45 -10.87
C GLU A 87 3.93 6.19 -11.42
N GLU A 88 5.16 6.33 -11.92
CA GLU A 88 6.00 5.25 -12.43
C GLU A 88 6.58 4.35 -11.34
N ALA A 89 6.55 4.81 -10.09
CA ALA A 89 7.08 4.11 -8.92
C ALA A 89 6.14 4.31 -7.74
N SER A 90 4.89 3.88 -7.89
CA SER A 90 3.79 4.00 -6.93
C SER A 90 4.07 3.44 -5.54
N CYS A 91 5.11 2.60 -5.41
CA CYS A 91 5.60 2.09 -4.13
C CYS A 91 6.60 3.02 -3.43
N LEU A 92 6.87 4.19 -3.98
CA LEU A 92 7.74 5.19 -3.36
C LEU A 92 6.92 6.36 -2.85
N GLU A 93 7.31 6.81 -1.67
CA GLU A 93 6.93 8.08 -1.08
C GLU A 93 8.18 8.95 -1.09
N CYS A 94 8.06 10.14 -1.68
CA CYS A 94 9.17 11.07 -1.82
C CYS A 94 8.87 12.38 -1.10
N ILE A 95 9.91 13.00 -0.55
CA ILE A 95 9.84 14.32 0.06
C ILE A 95 10.86 15.20 -0.64
N CYS A 96 10.40 16.35 -1.14
CA CYS A 96 11.29 17.34 -1.72
C CYS A 96 12.23 17.88 -0.64
N GLY A 97 13.54 17.83 -0.90
CA GLY A 97 14.55 18.35 0.02
C GLY A 97 15.73 18.98 -0.71
N PRO A 98 16.56 19.74 0.01
CA PRO A 98 17.76 20.36 -0.54
C PRO A 98 18.66 19.34 -1.25
N GLY A 99 19.08 19.65 -2.47
CA GLY A 99 19.96 18.79 -3.26
C GLY A 99 19.26 17.63 -3.99
N PHE A 100 17.93 17.61 -4.05
CA PHE A 100 17.21 16.68 -4.92
C PHE A 100 17.49 16.99 -6.39
N VAL A 101 17.99 15.98 -7.13
CA VAL A 101 18.41 16.10 -8.53
C VAL A 101 17.47 15.40 -9.51
N GLY A 102 16.22 15.13 -9.10
CA GLY A 102 15.25 14.41 -9.94
C GLY A 102 15.38 12.89 -9.91
N LEU A 103 16.22 12.33 -9.01
CA LEU A 103 16.42 10.88 -8.89
C LEU A 103 15.62 10.31 -7.72
N LEU A 104 14.85 9.25 -7.98
CA LEU A 104 14.03 8.55 -7.00
C LEU A 104 14.84 7.62 -6.10
N GLN A 105 15.62 8.20 -5.18
CA GLN A 105 16.48 7.44 -4.27
C GLN A 105 16.53 8.08 -2.88
N GLU A 106 17.07 7.32 -1.92
CA GLU A 106 17.37 7.86 -0.59
C GLU A 106 18.35 9.04 -0.67
N PRO A 107 18.20 10.05 0.23
CA PRO A 107 17.26 10.10 1.35
C PRO A 107 15.85 10.62 0.98
N PHE A 108 15.64 11.10 -0.24
CA PHE A 108 14.44 11.82 -0.65
C PHE A 108 13.24 10.90 -0.86
N CYS A 109 13.46 9.72 -1.44
CA CYS A 109 12.42 8.74 -1.71
C CYS A 109 12.66 7.45 -0.93
N ARG A 110 11.60 6.93 -0.31
CA ARG A 110 11.62 5.67 0.44
C ARG A 110 10.47 4.78 0.02
N LYS A 111 10.63 3.47 0.25
CA LYS A 111 9.56 2.51 -0.01
C LYS A 111 8.45 2.69 1.01
N ILE A 112 7.21 2.69 0.53
CA ILE A 112 6.02 2.69 1.37
C ILE A 112 6.01 1.39 2.18
N ASN A 113 5.80 1.52 3.49
CA ASN A 113 5.64 0.37 4.38
C ASN A 113 4.17 0.18 4.75
N CYS A 114 3.52 -0.81 4.14
CA CYS A 114 2.12 -1.15 4.41
C CYS A 114 1.90 -1.77 5.80
N SER A 115 2.98 -2.16 6.51
CA SER A 115 2.96 -2.75 7.85
C SER A 115 1.97 -3.93 7.96
N LEU A 116 2.00 -4.85 6.99
CA LEU A 116 0.98 -5.90 6.84
C LEU A 116 0.94 -6.83 8.04
N GLU A 117 2.10 -7.19 8.56
CA GLU A 117 2.27 -8.08 9.70
C GLU A 117 1.79 -7.45 11.02
N LEU A 118 1.75 -6.12 11.08
CA LEU A 118 1.23 -5.40 12.25
C LEU A 118 -0.28 -5.18 12.14
N ASN A 119 -0.75 -4.74 10.98
CA ASN A 119 -2.15 -4.39 10.76
C ASN A 119 -3.06 -5.61 10.52
N TYR A 120 -2.52 -6.70 9.98
CA TYR A 120 -3.31 -7.81 9.45
C TYR A 120 -2.75 -9.19 9.88
N ALA A 121 -2.03 -9.25 11.01
CA ALA A 121 -1.47 -10.48 11.55
C ALA A 121 -2.49 -11.62 11.61
N GLU A 122 -3.69 -11.34 12.14
CA GLU A 122 -4.78 -12.31 12.28
C GLU A 122 -5.21 -12.88 10.92
N ARG A 123 -5.45 -12.00 9.93
CA ARG A 123 -5.81 -12.42 8.56
C ARG A 123 -4.72 -13.28 7.92
N ILE A 124 -3.44 -12.92 8.12
CA ILE A 124 -2.31 -13.71 7.60
C ILE A 124 -2.27 -15.09 8.28
N MET A 125 -2.47 -15.15 9.60
CA MET A 125 -2.51 -16.42 10.35
C MET A 125 -3.69 -17.32 9.92
N ASP A 126 -4.83 -16.72 9.58
CA ASP A 126 -6.00 -17.43 9.05
C ASP A 126 -5.84 -17.87 7.59
N GLY A 127 -4.67 -17.59 6.98
CA GLY A 127 -4.36 -17.98 5.60
C GLY A 127 -5.01 -17.10 4.54
N CYS A 128 -5.51 -15.92 4.93
CA CYS A 128 -6.00 -14.93 3.98
C CYS A 128 -4.82 -14.30 3.22
N VAL A 129 -5.09 -13.87 1.98
CA VAL A 129 -4.09 -13.30 1.09
C VAL A 129 -4.48 -11.88 0.67
N PRO A 130 -3.49 -10.99 0.45
CA PRO A 130 -3.75 -9.60 0.12
C PRO A 130 -4.39 -9.44 -1.27
N VAL A 131 -5.31 -8.47 -1.37
CA VAL A 131 -5.96 -8.02 -2.61
C VAL A 131 -5.52 -6.59 -2.91
N TYR A 132 -4.94 -6.39 -4.10
CA TYR A 132 -4.46 -5.11 -4.60
C TYR A 132 -5.40 -4.57 -5.70
N PHE A 133 -5.53 -3.25 -5.88
CA PHE A 133 -6.22 -2.75 -7.05
C PHE A 133 -5.31 -2.82 -8.27
N GLY A 134 -5.76 -3.50 -9.32
CA GLY A 134 -4.98 -3.65 -10.55
C GLY A 134 -3.56 -4.17 -10.30
N ASN A 135 -2.59 -3.65 -11.07
CA ASN A 135 -1.20 -4.11 -11.04
C ASN A 135 -0.22 -3.09 -10.44
N ASN A 136 -0.68 -1.88 -10.13
CA ASN A 136 0.19 -0.76 -9.78
C ASN A 136 0.05 -0.32 -8.32
N ASP A 137 -0.82 -0.91 -7.53
CA ASP A 137 -0.97 -0.54 -6.12
C ASP A 137 0.12 -1.16 -5.26
N CYS A 138 0.70 -0.34 -4.38
CA CYS A 138 1.78 -0.80 -3.50
C CYS A 138 1.29 -1.59 -2.29
N CYS A 139 0.17 -1.14 -1.72
CA CYS A 139 -0.43 -1.74 -0.54
C CYS A 139 -1.76 -2.39 -0.90
N PRO A 140 -2.10 -3.53 -0.27
CA PRO A 140 -3.40 -4.14 -0.46
C PRO A 140 -4.50 -3.26 0.15
N HIS A 141 -5.66 -3.23 -0.51
CA HIS A 141 -6.84 -2.55 0.00
C HIS A 141 -7.81 -3.52 0.69
N SER A 142 -7.70 -4.82 0.42
CA SER A 142 -8.56 -5.86 0.99
C SER A 142 -7.79 -7.18 1.14
N TRP A 143 -8.49 -8.21 1.64
CA TRP A 143 -7.94 -9.54 1.88
C TRP A 143 -8.97 -10.60 1.50
N ARG A 144 -8.55 -11.59 0.70
CA ARG A 144 -9.35 -12.77 0.39
C ARG A 144 -8.99 -13.88 1.34
N CYS A 145 -9.95 -14.37 2.09
CA CYS A 145 -9.78 -15.51 3.00
C CYS A 145 -10.24 -16.82 2.33
N PRO A 146 -9.65 -17.97 2.70
CA PRO A 146 -10.08 -19.26 2.18
C PRO A 146 -11.53 -19.57 2.55
N ASP A 147 -12.31 -20.03 1.57
CA ASP A 147 -13.70 -20.45 1.69
C ASP A 147 -13.89 -21.86 1.09
N ILE A 148 -14.93 -22.57 1.53
CA ILE A 148 -15.23 -23.92 1.04
C ILE A 148 -15.62 -23.96 -0.44
N SER A 149 -16.09 -22.83 -1.00
CA SER A 149 -16.42 -22.68 -2.42
C SER A 149 -15.20 -22.43 -3.30
N ASP A 150 -14.01 -22.21 -2.72
CA ASP A 150 -12.80 -21.99 -3.49
C ASP A 150 -12.33 -23.26 -4.21
N SER A 151 -11.89 -23.07 -5.45
CA SER A 151 -11.36 -24.13 -6.29
C SER A 151 -10.28 -23.62 -7.23
N VAL A 152 -9.33 -24.50 -7.55
CA VAL A 152 -8.31 -24.22 -8.58
C VAL A 152 -8.96 -24.41 -9.94
N MET A 153 -8.90 -23.38 -10.78
CA MET A 153 -9.47 -23.42 -12.13
C MET A 153 -8.73 -24.46 -12.99
N PRO A 154 -9.44 -25.27 -13.78
CA PRO A 154 -8.81 -26.16 -14.75
C PRO A 154 -7.89 -25.37 -15.69
N SER A 155 -6.66 -25.84 -15.89
CA SER A 155 -5.76 -25.23 -16.87
C SER A 155 -6.32 -25.45 -18.27
N GLU A 156 -6.38 -24.40 -19.09
CA GLU A 156 -6.88 -24.46 -20.48
C GLU A 156 -5.99 -25.28 -21.43
N SER A 157 -4.90 -25.86 -20.92
CA SER A 157 -4.06 -26.79 -21.66
C SER A 157 -4.32 -28.21 -21.16
N GLY A 158 -5.08 -28.98 -21.95
CA GLY A 158 -5.01 -30.44 -21.88
C GLY A 158 -3.57 -30.85 -22.18
N SER A 159 -2.79 -31.09 -21.13
CA SER A 159 -1.48 -31.71 -21.25
C SER A 159 -1.29 -32.63 -20.06
N GLU A 160 -1.41 -33.91 -20.39
CA GLU A 160 -0.93 -35.05 -19.64
C GLU A 160 0.32 -34.70 -18.85
N THR A 161 0.32 -35.10 -17.57
CA THR A 161 1.48 -35.42 -16.75
C THR A 161 2.83 -35.12 -17.40
N LYS A 162 3.26 -33.85 -17.34
CA LYS A 162 4.69 -33.59 -17.26
C LYS A 162 5.07 -33.78 -15.81
N GLU A 163 5.70 -34.92 -15.54
CA GLU A 163 6.56 -35.09 -14.37
C GLU A 163 7.61 -33.98 -14.41
N VAL A 164 7.26 -32.81 -13.88
CA VAL A 164 8.22 -31.77 -13.61
C VAL A 164 8.82 -32.14 -12.26
N SER A 165 10.03 -32.69 -12.34
CA SER A 165 10.97 -32.85 -11.23
C SER A 165 10.71 -31.80 -10.16
N ALA A 166 10.44 -32.25 -8.94
CA ALA A 166 10.17 -31.42 -7.77
C ALA A 166 11.18 -30.26 -7.66
N SER A 167 10.77 -29.10 -8.15
CA SER A 167 11.13 -27.84 -7.51
C SER A 167 9.87 -27.46 -6.76
N GLU A 168 9.91 -27.71 -5.44
CA GLU A 168 8.84 -27.70 -4.41
C GLU A 168 8.15 -26.33 -4.21
N LYS A 169 7.91 -25.58 -5.29
CA LYS A 169 7.42 -24.21 -5.26
C LYS A 169 5.94 -24.21 -5.66
N SER A 170 5.08 -24.23 -4.65
CA SER A 170 3.62 -24.16 -4.78
C SER A 170 3.06 -23.08 -3.86
N CYS A 171 1.94 -22.47 -4.25
CA CYS A 171 1.20 -21.60 -3.36
C CYS A 171 0.17 -22.41 -2.56
N LYS A 172 -0.05 -22.02 -1.30
CA LYS A 172 -1.11 -22.55 -0.46
C LYS A 172 -2.18 -21.49 -0.23
N PHE A 173 -3.44 -21.93 -0.23
CA PHE A 173 -4.59 -21.10 0.10
C PHE A 173 -5.64 -21.96 0.80
N GLY A 174 -5.72 -21.84 2.13
CA GLY A 174 -6.45 -22.79 2.97
C GLY A 174 -5.94 -24.22 2.75
N ALA A 175 -6.86 -25.13 2.40
CA ALA A 175 -6.54 -26.52 2.07
C ALA A 175 -6.05 -26.71 0.61
N LEU A 176 -6.16 -25.69 -0.24
CA LEU A 176 -5.79 -25.77 -1.65
C LEU A 176 -4.29 -25.60 -1.84
N THR A 177 -3.73 -26.38 -2.77
CA THR A 177 -2.35 -26.23 -3.24
C THR A 177 -2.37 -25.91 -4.73
N MET A 178 -1.73 -24.82 -5.10
CA MET A 178 -1.67 -24.30 -6.46
C MET A 178 -0.24 -24.37 -6.99
N ARG A 179 -0.09 -24.85 -8.22
CA ARG A 179 1.18 -24.72 -8.95
C ARG A 179 1.35 -23.30 -9.46
N VAL A 180 2.60 -22.89 -9.66
CA VAL A 180 2.90 -21.59 -10.28
C VAL A 180 2.19 -21.52 -11.64
N GLY A 181 1.43 -20.44 -11.85
CA GLY A 181 0.62 -20.20 -13.04
C GLY A 181 -0.87 -20.58 -12.89
N GLU A 182 -1.25 -21.39 -11.91
CA GLU A 182 -2.65 -21.73 -11.65
C GLU A 182 -3.41 -20.57 -11.01
N LYS A 183 -4.73 -20.56 -11.21
CA LYS A 183 -5.65 -19.49 -10.76
C LYS A 183 -6.77 -20.08 -9.91
N LEU A 184 -7.27 -19.29 -8.95
CA LEU A 184 -8.50 -19.62 -8.24
C LEU A 184 -9.72 -19.13 -9.04
N ASN A 185 -10.87 -19.72 -8.78
CA ASN A 185 -12.14 -19.15 -9.23
C ASN A 185 -12.27 -17.69 -8.77
N PRO A 186 -12.79 -16.79 -9.62
CA PRO A 186 -13.04 -15.41 -9.22
C PRO A 186 -14.10 -15.33 -8.14
N VAL A 187 -14.03 -14.30 -7.30
CA VAL A 187 -15.06 -13.95 -6.32
C VAL A 187 -15.42 -12.49 -6.49
N THR A 188 -16.70 -12.15 -6.32
CA THR A 188 -17.19 -10.78 -6.35
C THR A 188 -17.40 -10.31 -4.92
N ASP A 189 -16.71 -9.24 -4.54
CA ASP A 189 -16.87 -8.60 -3.23
C ASP A 189 -16.73 -7.08 -3.39
N GLY A 190 -17.44 -6.30 -2.57
CA GLY A 190 -17.32 -4.84 -2.55
C GLY A 190 -17.61 -4.10 -3.88
N GLY A 191 -18.18 -4.76 -4.89
CA GLY A 191 -18.44 -4.18 -6.22
C GLY A 191 -17.34 -4.43 -7.26
N GLY A 192 -16.31 -5.21 -6.95
CA GLY A 192 -15.27 -5.65 -7.89
C GLY A 192 -15.14 -7.17 -7.98
N GLU A 193 -14.46 -7.65 -9.02
CA GLU A 193 -14.13 -9.07 -9.18
C GLU A 193 -12.65 -9.30 -8.82
N TRP A 194 -12.40 -10.24 -7.93
CA TRP A 194 -11.06 -10.57 -7.45
C TRP A 194 -10.51 -11.80 -8.16
N HIS A 195 -9.38 -11.61 -8.84
CA HIS A 195 -8.66 -12.68 -9.51
C HIS A 195 -7.37 -13.01 -8.76
N CYS A 196 -7.22 -14.27 -8.36
CA CYS A 196 -6.04 -14.72 -7.62
C CYS A 196 -5.24 -15.74 -8.43
N SER A 197 -3.92 -15.59 -8.41
CA SER A 197 -3.02 -16.49 -9.14
C SER A 197 -1.76 -16.80 -8.33
N CYS A 198 -1.24 -18.02 -8.50
CA CYS A 198 0.04 -18.40 -7.92
C CYS A 198 1.17 -17.91 -8.81
N ARG A 199 1.75 -16.73 -8.49
CA ARG A 199 2.88 -16.16 -9.24
C ARG A 199 4.21 -16.39 -8.52
N VAL A 200 4.23 -16.10 -7.22
CA VAL A 200 5.42 -16.23 -6.36
C VAL A 200 4.99 -16.93 -5.07
N PRO A 201 5.34 -18.22 -4.89
CA PRO A 201 5.10 -18.95 -3.65
C PRO A 201 5.66 -18.22 -2.41
N PRO A 202 5.07 -18.39 -1.21
CA PRO A 202 4.20 -19.50 -0.81
C PRO A 202 2.68 -19.22 -0.84
N HIS A 203 2.23 -18.02 -1.18
CA HIS A 203 0.81 -17.65 -1.20
C HIS A 203 0.42 -17.07 -2.56
N PRO A 204 -0.83 -17.26 -3.03
CA PRO A 204 -1.31 -16.57 -4.21
C PRO A 204 -1.41 -15.06 -3.98
N ILE A 205 -1.39 -14.30 -5.07
CA ILE A 205 -1.62 -12.84 -5.07
C ILE A 205 -2.96 -12.58 -5.76
N CYS A 206 -3.79 -11.75 -5.15
CA CYS A 206 -5.08 -11.35 -5.68
C CYS A 206 -5.06 -9.93 -6.19
N VAL A 207 -5.76 -9.69 -7.30
CA VAL A 207 -5.99 -8.37 -7.86
C VAL A 207 -7.48 -8.15 -8.05
N GLU A 208 -7.97 -6.99 -7.63
CA GLU A 208 -9.30 -6.52 -7.96
C GLU A 208 -9.27 -5.87 -9.34
N THR A 209 -10.13 -6.36 -10.22
CA THR A 209 -10.47 -5.70 -11.48
C THR A 209 -11.87 -5.12 -11.34
N ARG A 210 -12.01 -3.83 -11.66
CA ARG A 210 -13.34 -3.23 -11.81
C ARG A 210 -14.07 -3.99 -12.92
N SER A 211 -15.26 -4.51 -12.62
CA SER A 211 -16.16 -4.98 -13.69
C SER A 211 -16.30 -3.85 -14.71
N PRO A 212 -16.26 -4.10 -16.03
CA PRO A 212 -16.55 -3.06 -17.01
C PRO A 212 -17.89 -2.44 -16.62
N GLN A 213 -17.86 -1.19 -16.16
CA GLN A 213 -19.09 -0.42 -16.08
C GLN A 213 -19.57 -0.31 -17.52
N GLU A 214 -20.68 -0.97 -17.82
CA GLU A 214 -21.41 -0.77 -19.06
C GLU A 214 -21.72 0.73 -19.13
N ASN A 215 -20.97 1.44 -19.98
CA ASN A 215 -21.12 2.88 -20.21
C ASN A 215 -22.61 3.21 -20.34
N ARG A 216 -23.14 4.00 -19.40
CA ARG A 216 -24.47 4.60 -19.51
C ARG A 216 -24.37 6.10 -19.30
#